data_AF-A0A7K2N4C1-F1
#
_entry.id   AF-A0A7K2N4C1-F1
#
_cell.length_a   1.000
_cell.length_b   1.000
_cell.length_c   1.000
_cell.angle_alpha   90.00
_cell.angle_beta   90.00
_cell.angle_gamma   90.00
#
_symmetry.space_group_name_H-M   'P 1'
#
loop_
_entity.id
_entity.type
_entity.pdbx_description
1 polymer ?
#
loop_
_entity_poly.entity_id
_entity_poly.type
_entity_poly.pdbx_seq_one_letter_code
_entity_poly.pdbx_strand_id
1 'polypeptide(L)'
;HHVRKTTGGTVNDVLIAVVAGALRRWLDERGDGSEGVAPRALIPVSKRRPRSAHPQGNRLSGYLLRLPVGDPDPLSRLGTVRAAMDRNKDAGPGRGAGAVALLADHVPAL
;
A
#
# COMPACT_ATOMS: atom_id res chain seq x y z
N HIS A 1 14.29 -8.34 -7.58
CA HIS A 1 14.70 -7.20 -8.45
C HIS A 1 14.20 -7.33 -9.89
N HIS A 2 14.25 -8.53 -10.50
CA HIS A 2 13.84 -8.74 -11.90
C HIS A 2 12.37 -8.40 -12.19
N VAL A 3 11.42 -8.85 -11.37
CA VAL A 3 9.98 -8.61 -11.59
C VAL A 3 9.66 -7.11 -11.71
N ARG A 4 10.17 -6.28 -10.80
CA ARG A 4 10.00 -4.82 -10.87
C ARG A 4 10.62 -4.24 -12.14
N LYS A 5 11.82 -4.68 -12.51
CA LYS A 5 12.50 -4.20 -13.72
C LYS A 5 11.70 -4.50 -15.00
N THR A 6 11.07 -5.66 -15.09
CA THR A 6 10.34 -6.10 -16.29
C THR A 6 8.92 -5.54 -16.37
N THR A 7 8.32 -5.21 -15.24
CA THR A 7 6.90 -4.80 -15.19
C THR A 7 6.69 -3.35 -14.75
N GLY A 8 7.72 -2.64 -14.30
CA GLY A 8 7.65 -1.25 -13.84
C GLY A 8 7.45 -1.09 -12.32
N GLY A 9 7.09 0.11 -11.87
CA GLY A 9 6.79 0.42 -10.46
C GLY A 9 7.91 0.16 -9.46
N THR A 10 7.55 -0.01 -8.18
CA THR A 10 8.45 -0.15 -7.03
C THR A 10 8.47 -1.58 -6.48
N VAL A 11 9.41 -1.88 -5.57
CA VAL A 11 9.42 -3.16 -4.85
C VAL A 11 8.20 -3.28 -3.94
N ASN A 12 7.76 -2.17 -3.34
CA ASN A 12 6.59 -2.15 -2.46
C ASN A 12 5.33 -2.55 -3.23
N ASP A 13 5.16 -2.09 -4.47
CA ASP A 13 4.01 -2.49 -5.31
C ASP A 13 3.99 -4.01 -5.53
N VAL A 14 5.15 -4.61 -5.79
CA VAL A 14 5.29 -6.07 -5.92
C VAL A 14 4.94 -6.78 -4.62
N LEU A 15 5.44 -6.29 -3.47
CA LEU A 15 5.15 -6.89 -2.16
C LEU A 15 3.66 -6.82 -1.83
N ILE A 16 3.01 -5.68 -2.06
CA ILE A 16 1.58 -5.50 -1.81
C ILE A 16 0.76 -6.46 -2.70
N ALA A 17 1.13 -6.61 -3.98
CA ALA A 17 0.48 -7.57 -4.87
C ALA A 17 0.69 -9.02 -4.40
N VAL A 18 1.88 -9.38 -3.93
CA VAL A 18 2.13 -10.71 -3.37
C VAL A 18 1.28 -10.96 -2.12
N VAL A 19 1.17 -9.99 -1.22
CA VAL A 19 0.32 -10.09 -0.02
C VAL A 19 -1.15 -10.26 -0.39
N ALA A 20 -1.67 -9.49 -1.36
CA ALA A 20 -3.04 -9.65 -1.85
C ALA A 20 -3.28 -11.06 -2.44
N GLY A 21 -2.32 -11.61 -3.18
CA GLY A 21 -2.39 -12.99 -3.68
C GLY A 21 -2.24 -14.08 -2.61
N ALA A 22 -1.48 -13.82 -1.55
CA ALA A 22 -1.42 -14.70 -0.39
C ALA A 22 -2.76 -14.73 0.36
N LEU A 23 -3.36 -13.56 0.58
CA LEU A 23 -4.68 -13.46 1.21
C LEU A 23 -5.76 -14.14 0.39
N ARG A 24 -5.72 -14.03 -0.94
CA ARG A 24 -6.60 -14.75 -1.87
C ARG A 24 -6.55 -16.25 -1.61
N ARG A 25 -5.33 -16.82 -1.69
CA ARG A 25 -5.11 -18.26 -1.48
C ARG A 25 -5.60 -18.72 -0.12
N TRP A 26 -5.33 -17.93 0.93
CA TRP A 26 -5.77 -18.25 2.28
C TRP A 26 -7.29 -18.27 2.44
N LEU A 27 -8.03 -17.35 1.79
CA LEU A 27 -9.49 -17.35 1.79
C LEU A 27 -10.07 -18.52 0.99
N ASP A 28 -9.49 -18.81 -0.18
CA ASP A 28 -9.93 -19.92 -1.02
C ASP A 28 -9.71 -21.28 -0.32
N GLU A 29 -8.56 -21.47 0.35
CA GLU A 29 -8.22 -22.68 1.12
C GLU A 29 -9.16 -22.93 2.30
N ARG A 30 -9.83 -21.87 2.81
CA ARG A 30 -10.79 -21.96 3.92
C ARG A 30 -12.24 -22.15 3.48
N GLY A 31 -12.52 -22.04 2.19
CA GLY A 31 -13.88 -22.07 1.66
C GLY A 31 -14.66 -20.77 1.82
N ASP A 32 -14.02 -19.70 2.32
CA ASP A 32 -14.65 -18.37 2.46
C ASP A 32 -14.85 -17.69 1.09
N GLY A 33 -14.03 -18.05 0.10
CA GLY A 33 -14.04 -17.50 -1.24
C GLY A 33 -13.39 -16.11 -1.31
N SER A 34 -12.60 -15.87 -2.36
CA SER A 34 -11.92 -14.58 -2.59
C SER A 34 -12.67 -13.61 -3.50
N GLU A 35 -13.77 -14.04 -4.12
CA GLU A 35 -14.54 -13.22 -5.05
C GLU A 35 -15.17 -12.01 -4.35
N GLY A 36 -15.04 -10.82 -4.93
CA GLY A 36 -15.56 -9.58 -4.35
C GLY A 36 -14.82 -9.05 -3.12
N VAL A 37 -13.85 -9.79 -2.58
CA VAL A 37 -13.08 -9.38 -1.40
C VAL A 37 -12.09 -8.26 -1.77
N ALA A 38 -12.24 -7.10 -1.13
CA ALA A 38 -11.44 -5.91 -1.38
C ALA A 38 -11.10 -5.14 -0.09
N PRO A 39 -10.32 -5.73 0.84
CA PRO A 39 -10.01 -5.12 2.12
C PRO A 39 -9.22 -3.82 1.93
N ARG A 40 -9.46 -2.85 2.81
CA ARG A 40 -8.70 -1.61 2.84
C ARG A 40 -7.43 -1.81 3.67
N ALA A 41 -6.27 -1.59 3.05
CA ALA A 41 -4.98 -1.62 3.68
C ALA A 41 -4.39 -0.21 3.79
N LEU A 42 -3.71 0.06 4.89
CA LEU A 42 -2.91 1.26 5.08
C LEU A 42 -1.45 0.94 4.74
N ILE A 43 -0.90 1.65 3.75
CA ILE A 43 0.44 1.45 3.23
C ILE A 43 1.34 2.58 3.71
N PRO A 44 2.21 2.35 4.72
CA PRO A 44 3.10 3.40 5.22
C PRO A 44 4.08 3.86 4.14
N VAL A 45 4.33 5.16 4.08
CA VAL A 45 5.30 5.79 3.18
C VAL A 45 6.14 6.83 3.92
N SER A 46 7.43 6.88 3.59
CA SER A 46 8.34 7.90 4.12
C SER A 46 8.17 9.21 3.34
N LYS A 47 7.90 10.32 4.02
CA LYS A 47 8.08 11.65 3.41
C LYS A 47 9.57 11.99 3.43
N ARG A 48 10.23 11.96 2.27
CA ARG A 48 11.64 12.36 2.17
C ARG A 48 11.75 13.87 2.42
N ARG A 49 12.45 14.27 3.50
CA ARG A 49 12.67 15.68 3.84
C ARG A 49 13.75 16.30 2.93
N PRO A 50 13.66 17.59 2.58
CA PRO A 50 14.82 18.35 2.15
C PRO A 50 15.89 18.32 3.26
N ARG A 51 17.17 18.23 2.87
CA ARG A 51 18.33 17.98 3.76
C ARG A 51 18.54 19.04 4.87
N SER A 52 17.76 20.12 4.89
CA SER A 52 17.91 21.30 5.76
C SER A 52 16.91 21.43 6.92
N ALA A 53 15.98 20.48 7.11
CA ALA A 53 14.95 20.59 8.15
C ALA A 53 15.27 19.77 9.42
N HIS A 54 15.40 20.48 10.56
CA HIS A 54 15.59 19.94 11.91
C HIS A 54 14.54 18.87 12.30
N PRO A 55 14.86 17.90 13.16
CA PRO A 55 13.98 16.79 13.49
C PRO A 55 12.86 17.23 14.44
N GLN A 56 11.70 17.58 13.90
CA GLN A 56 10.46 17.67 14.69
C GLN A 56 9.43 16.64 14.22
N GLY A 57 9.07 15.72 15.12
CA GLY A 57 7.86 14.89 15.13
C GLY A 57 7.87 13.61 14.27
N ASN A 58 7.31 12.52 14.80
CA ASN A 58 7.09 11.25 14.09
C ASN A 58 6.00 11.42 13.01
N ARG A 59 6.32 12.02 11.86
CA ARG A 59 5.35 12.17 10.76
C ARG A 59 5.28 10.90 9.92
N LEU A 60 4.70 9.84 10.49
CA LEU A 60 4.28 8.67 9.71
C LEU A 60 3.11 9.08 8.79
N SER A 61 3.21 8.76 7.52
CA SER A 61 2.12 8.96 6.57
C SER A 61 1.93 7.70 5.76
N GLY A 62 0.74 7.51 5.22
CA GLY A 62 0.42 6.27 4.54
C GLY A 62 -0.77 6.40 3.64
N TYR A 63 -0.74 5.61 2.57
CA TYR A 63 -1.79 5.55 1.58
C TYR A 63 -2.82 4.49 1.93
N LEU A 64 -4.11 4.84 1.88
CA LEU A 64 -5.16 3.83 1.89
C LEU A 64 -5.34 3.24 0.50
N LEU A 65 -5.37 1.91 0.43
CA LEU A 65 -5.49 1.13 -0.79
C LEU A 65 -6.53 0.03 -0.58
N ARG A 66 -7.42 -0.20 -1.55
CA ARG A 66 -8.20 -1.45 -1.62
C ARG A 66 -7.33 -2.52 -2.26
N LEU A 67 -7.10 -3.62 -1.55
CA LEU A 67 -6.29 -4.71 -2.07
C LEU A 67 -7.07 -5.52 -3.11
N PRO A 68 -6.48 -5.78 -4.30
CA PRO A 68 -7.09 -6.62 -5.34
C PRO A 68 -6.97 -8.11 -4.99
N VAL A 69 -7.67 -8.55 -3.94
CA VAL A 69 -7.63 -9.94 -3.47
C VAL A 69 -8.36 -10.86 -4.45
N GLY A 70 -9.51 -10.44 -4.96
CA GLY A 70 -10.30 -11.24 -5.92
C GLY A 70 -9.67 -11.41 -7.31
N ASP A 71 -8.57 -10.73 -7.63
CA ASP A 71 -7.89 -10.86 -8.92
C ASP A 71 -7.00 -12.12 -8.95
N PRO A 72 -7.28 -13.13 -9.80
CA PRO A 72 -6.46 -14.33 -9.87
C PRO A 72 -5.11 -14.08 -10.56
N ASP A 73 -5.03 -13.13 -11.50
CA ASP A 73 -3.82 -12.90 -12.29
C ASP A 73 -2.80 -12.06 -11.50
N PRO A 74 -1.60 -12.59 -11.19
CA PRO A 74 -0.58 -11.83 -10.48
C PRO A 74 -0.13 -10.55 -11.21
N LEU A 75 -0.16 -10.51 -12.54
CA LEU A 75 0.26 -9.32 -13.29
C LEU A 75 -0.81 -8.23 -13.29
N SER A 76 -2.08 -8.58 -13.54
CA SER A 76 -3.23 -7.68 -13.38
C SER A 76 -3.30 -7.10 -11.96
N ARG A 77 -3.11 -7.95 -10.94
CA ARG A 77 -3.07 -7.55 -9.53
C ARG A 77 -2.00 -6.49 -9.27
N LEU A 78 -0.80 -6.72 -9.79
CA LEU A 78 0.33 -5.79 -9.68
C LEU A 78 0.07 -4.47 -10.42
N GLY A 79 -0.54 -4.53 -11.61
CA GLY A 79 -0.98 -3.35 -12.36
C GLY A 79 -1.96 -2.50 -11.55
N THR A 80 -2.96 -3.14 -10.92
CA THR A 80 -3.94 -2.47 -10.06
C THR A 80 -3.29 -1.77 -8.87
N VAL A 81 -2.38 -2.45 -8.17
CA VAL A 81 -1.64 -1.87 -7.04
C VAL A 81 -0.83 -0.66 -7.49
N ARG A 82 -0.07 -0.77 -8.58
CA ARG A 82 0.75 0.34 -9.11
C ARG A 82 -0.10 1.55 -9.45
N ALA A 83 -1.15 1.36 -10.24
CA ALA A 83 -2.02 2.45 -10.65
C ALA A 83 -2.63 3.18 -9.44
N ALA A 84 -2.99 2.44 -8.39
CA ALA A 84 -3.49 3.04 -7.16
C ALA A 84 -2.39 3.79 -6.37
N MET A 85 -1.19 3.22 -6.27
CA MET A 85 -0.05 3.86 -5.59
C MET A 85 0.44 5.10 -6.33
N ASP A 86 0.40 5.12 -7.65
CA ASP A 86 0.81 6.28 -8.45
C ASP A 86 -0.21 7.41 -8.33
N ARG A 87 -1.52 7.12 -8.45
CA ARG A 87 -2.58 8.12 -8.13
C ARG A 87 -2.43 8.71 -6.73
N ASN A 88 -2.09 7.87 -5.75
CA ASN A 88 -1.88 8.27 -4.37
C ASN A 88 -0.65 9.18 -4.20
N LYS A 89 0.44 8.92 -4.93
CA LYS A 89 1.62 9.78 -4.96
C LYS A 89 1.32 11.12 -5.64
N ASP A 90 0.63 11.10 -6.77
CA ASP A 90 0.28 12.29 -7.56
C ASP A 90 -0.64 13.26 -6.80
N ALA A 91 -1.58 12.73 -6.00
CA ALA A 91 -2.44 13.53 -5.13
C ALA A 91 -1.69 14.22 -3.96
N GLY A 92 -0.45 13.80 -3.69
CA GLY A 92 0.39 14.30 -2.62
C GLY A 92 0.03 13.76 -1.23
N PRO A 93 0.96 13.77 -0.26
CA PRO A 93 0.78 13.14 1.06
C PRO A 93 -0.09 13.98 2.03
N GLY A 94 -0.87 14.92 1.51
CA GLY A 94 -1.69 15.88 2.25
C GLY A 94 -3.11 16.09 1.71
N ARG A 95 -3.47 15.51 0.56
CA ARG A 95 -4.85 15.51 0.04
C ARG A 95 -5.21 14.15 -0.53
N GLY A 96 -6.34 13.62 -0.07
CA GLY A 96 -6.82 12.27 -0.36
C GLY A 96 -6.67 11.32 0.84
N ALA A 97 -7.35 10.17 0.80
CA ALA A 97 -7.38 9.14 1.84
C ALA A 97 -5.98 8.59 2.25
N GLY A 98 -4.91 9.07 1.60
CA GLY A 98 -3.51 8.85 1.94
C GLY A 98 -2.87 9.83 2.92
N ALA A 99 -3.67 10.69 3.52
CA ALA A 99 -3.25 11.60 4.58
C ALA A 99 -3.78 11.16 5.95
N VAL A 100 -3.89 9.85 6.19
CA VAL A 100 -3.91 9.38 7.59
C VAL A 100 -2.51 9.63 8.11
N ALA A 101 -2.28 10.85 8.63
CA ALA A 101 -1.26 11.10 9.60
C ALA A 101 -1.59 10.16 10.76
N LEU A 102 -0.98 8.98 10.73
CA LEU A 102 -1.15 7.97 11.76
C LEU A 102 -0.68 8.60 13.06
N LEU A 103 -1.64 9.16 13.82
CA LEU A 103 -1.70 9.32 15.27
C LEU A 103 -0.35 9.25 16.00
N ALA A 104 0.63 10.00 15.55
CA ALA A 104 1.96 9.99 16.12
C ALA A 104 2.00 10.71 17.47
N ASP A 105 0.98 11.53 17.72
CA ASP A 105 0.79 12.26 18.96
C ASP A 105 -0.36 11.66 19.83
N HIS A 106 -0.91 10.49 19.47
CA HIS A 106 -2.07 9.89 20.18
C HIS A 106 -1.87 8.42 20.61
N VAL A 107 -0.67 7.86 20.44
CA VAL A 107 -0.29 6.59 21.08
C VAL A 107 0.62 6.94 22.27
N PRO A 108 0.18 6.70 23.52
CA PRO A 108 1.03 6.92 24.69
C PRO A 108 2.31 6.08 24.58
N ALA A 109 3.43 6.59 25.08
CA ALA A 109 4.61 5.76 25.28
C ALA A 109 4.24 4.62 26.26
N LEU A 110 4.55 3.38 25.88
CA LEU A 110 4.54 2.25 26.81
C LEU A 110 5.71 2.36 27.78
#